data_AF-A0A2T1A8F4-F1
#
_entry.id   AF-A0A2T1A8F4-F1
#
_cell.length_a   1.000
_cell.length_b   1.000
_cell.length_c   1.000
_cell.angle_alpha   90.00
_cell.angle_beta   90.00
_cell.angle_gamma   90.00
#
_symmetry.space_group_name_H-M   'P 1'
#
loop_
_entity.id
_entity.type
_entity.pdbx_description
1 polymer ?
#
loop_
_entity_poly.entity_id
_entity_poly.type
_entity_poly.pdbx_seq_one_letter_code
_entity_poly.pdbx_strand_id
1 'polypeptide(L)'
;MIAAALHIIPGILGALTALSIYLQFNLASWPREAEAACAIAAGWLTFAVVNWAVEQILRPESQAENMLADAGVDNDYSALRAAQSVQEAQARFARMQVAGARRREALKTALSDCEARFEALFADMLSSVETARRADTLLRRTLPRVESAFIDYCAFADRGDGLVDSADTRARLIAALQDASDAALRAQKSIIQTSAEEAEVSLQVLESTLTHSR
;
A
#
# COMPACT_ATOMS: atom_id res chain seq x y z
N MET A 1 -11.99 24.80 -18.41
CA MET A 1 -11.36 24.77 -17.08
C MET A 1 -9.83 24.69 -17.12
N ILE A 2 -9.21 23.86 -17.99
CA ILE A 2 -7.74 23.79 -18.16
C ILE A 2 -7.12 25.18 -18.45
N ALA A 3 -7.80 26.02 -19.23
CA ALA A 3 -7.38 27.39 -19.50
C ALA A 3 -7.27 28.28 -18.24
N ALA A 4 -8.11 28.07 -17.22
CA ALA A 4 -8.05 28.84 -15.97
C ALA A 4 -6.86 28.40 -15.09
N ALA A 5 -6.56 27.10 -15.03
CA ALA A 5 -5.41 26.57 -14.31
C ALA A 5 -4.06 27.04 -14.93
N LEU A 6 -4.01 27.16 -16.27
CA LEU A 6 -2.85 27.70 -17.00
C LEU A 6 -2.58 29.18 -16.69
N HIS A 7 -3.56 29.94 -16.20
CA HIS A 7 -3.38 31.33 -15.79
C HIS A 7 -3.06 31.48 -14.29
N ILE A 8 -3.51 30.54 -13.45
CA ILE A 8 -3.26 30.56 -12.00
C ILE A 8 -1.81 30.17 -11.68
N ILE A 9 -1.25 29.18 -12.39
CA ILE A 9 0.11 28.68 -12.13
C ILE A 9 1.19 29.76 -12.35
N PRO A 10 1.20 30.51 -13.46
CA PRO A 10 2.14 31.62 -13.64
C PRO A 10 1.93 32.76 -12.63
N GLY A 11 0.68 32.99 -12.20
CA GLY A 11 0.35 33.99 -11.19
C GLY A 11 0.90 33.64 -9.80
N ILE A 12 0.75 32.38 -9.38
CA ILE A 12 1.30 31.88 -8.12
C ILE A 12 2.83 31.84 -8.17
N LEU A 13 3.40 31.37 -9.29
CA LEU A 13 4.85 31.40 -9.49
C LEU A 13 5.38 32.84 -9.40
N GLY A 14 4.76 33.79 -10.11
CA GLY A 14 5.14 35.20 -10.06
C GLY A 14 5.02 35.82 -8.67
N ALA A 15 3.99 35.46 -7.90
CA ALA A 15 3.83 35.90 -6.52
C ALA A 15 4.92 35.31 -5.59
N LEU A 16 5.30 34.05 -5.80
CA LEU A 16 6.38 33.39 -5.05
C LEU A 16 7.75 33.98 -5.40
N THR A 17 8.02 34.31 -6.68
CA THR A 17 9.27 35.00 -7.05
C THR A 17 9.32 36.42 -6.51
N ALA A 18 8.20 37.15 -6.53
CA ALA A 18 8.14 38.50 -5.94
C ALA A 18 8.36 38.44 -4.41
N LEU A 19 7.78 37.44 -3.74
CA LEU A 19 7.96 37.21 -2.31
C LEU A 19 9.41 36.80 -1.98
N SER A 20 10.04 35.93 -2.79
CA SER A 20 11.43 35.52 -2.57
C SER A 20 12.42 36.66 -2.78
N ILE A 21 12.20 37.51 -3.79
CA ILE A 21 12.98 38.74 -4.01
C ILE A 21 12.76 39.71 -2.84
N TYR A 22 11.51 39.94 -2.42
CA TYR A 22 11.21 40.80 -1.27
C TYR A 22 11.87 40.32 0.02
N LEU A 23 11.85 39.01 0.27
CA LEU A 23 12.53 38.40 1.41
C LEU A 23 14.05 38.57 1.30
N GLN A 24 14.67 38.32 0.14
CA GLN A 24 16.11 38.53 -0.04
C GLN A 24 16.59 39.95 0.28
N PHE A 25 15.78 40.97 -0.05
CA PHE A 25 16.12 42.36 0.27
C PHE A 25 15.83 42.76 1.73
N ASN A 26 14.90 42.10 2.43
CA ASN A 26 14.53 42.44 3.82
C ASN A 26 15.12 41.50 4.89
N LEU A 27 15.67 40.34 4.51
CA LEU A 27 16.24 39.33 5.41
C LEU A 27 17.41 39.85 6.25
N ALA A 28 18.13 40.88 5.79
CA ALA A 28 19.23 41.49 6.54
C ALA A 28 18.81 42.13 7.88
N SER A 29 17.51 42.38 8.09
CA SER A 29 16.96 43.03 9.28
C SER A 29 16.15 42.09 10.20
N TRP A 30 15.99 40.83 9.82
CA TRP A 30 15.10 39.90 10.52
C TRP A 30 15.84 39.03 11.54
N PRO A 31 15.22 38.72 12.69
CA PRO A 31 15.74 37.70 13.59
C PRO A 31 15.69 36.33 12.90
N ARG A 32 16.70 35.48 13.13
CA ARG A 32 16.86 34.15 12.49
C ARG A 32 15.63 33.23 12.65
N GLU A 33 14.85 33.42 13.69
CA GLU A 33 13.61 32.68 13.95
C GLU A 33 12.52 33.01 12.92
N ALA A 34 12.43 34.28 12.48
CA ALA A 34 11.49 34.71 11.45
C ALA A 34 11.89 34.19 10.05
N GLU A 35 13.20 34.07 9.78
CA GLU A 35 13.72 33.47 8.56
C GLU A 35 13.37 31.97 8.47
N ALA A 36 13.55 31.23 9.56
CA ALA A 36 13.16 29.82 9.63
C ALA A 36 11.64 29.62 9.47
N ALA A 37 10.83 30.47 10.11
CA ALA A 37 9.37 30.40 9.97
C ALA A 37 8.90 30.68 8.53
N CYS A 38 9.52 31.65 7.84
CA CYS A 38 9.23 31.93 6.44
C CYS A 38 9.64 30.78 5.51
N ALA A 39 10.80 30.15 5.75
CA ALA A 39 11.25 29.00 4.98
C ALA A 39 10.29 27.80 5.13
N ILE A 40 9.83 27.54 6.35
CA ILE A 40 8.84 26.50 6.63
C ILE A 40 7.52 26.83 5.91
N ALA A 41 7.00 28.05 6.09
CA ALA A 41 5.75 28.46 5.44
C ALA A 41 5.81 28.32 3.91
N ALA A 42 6.93 28.70 3.28
CA ALA A 42 7.14 28.54 1.85
C ALA A 42 7.18 27.07 1.41
N GLY A 43 7.84 26.19 2.19
CA GLY A 43 7.86 24.75 1.94
C GLY A 43 6.45 24.13 1.99
N TRP A 44 5.67 24.48 3.01
CA TRP A 44 4.28 24.02 3.15
C TRP A 44 3.37 24.52 2.03
N LEU A 45 3.52 25.79 1.64
CA LEU A 45 2.75 26.36 0.54
C LEU A 45 3.07 25.68 -0.79
N THR A 46 4.36 25.42 -1.05
CA THR A 46 4.80 24.71 -2.26
C THR A 46 4.25 23.29 -2.30
N PHE A 47 4.31 22.57 -1.17
CA PHE A 47 3.73 21.23 -1.06
C PHE A 47 2.21 21.24 -1.32
N ALA A 48 1.47 22.18 -0.73
CA ALA A 48 0.03 22.30 -0.94
C ALA A 48 -0.33 22.60 -2.40
N VAL A 49 0.42 23.48 -3.07
CA VAL A 49 0.21 23.82 -4.48
C VAL A 49 0.53 22.63 -5.39
N VAL A 50 1.61 21.89 -5.13
CA VAL A 50 1.95 20.67 -5.88
C VAL A 50 0.86 19.62 -5.71
N ASN A 51 0.42 19.37 -4.46
CA ASN A 51 -0.61 18.38 -4.18
C ASN A 51 -1.95 18.75 -4.85
N TRP A 52 -2.35 20.03 -4.77
CA TRP A 52 -3.53 20.52 -5.47
C TRP A 52 -3.41 20.40 -6.99
N ALA A 53 -2.25 20.71 -7.57
CA ALA A 53 -2.02 20.59 -9.00
C ALA A 53 -2.10 19.13 -9.48
N VAL A 54 -1.50 18.21 -8.72
CA VAL A 54 -1.62 16.76 -8.95
C VAL A 54 -3.09 16.32 -8.88
N GLU A 55 -3.83 16.76 -7.87
CA GLU A 55 -5.26 16.46 -7.74
C GLU A 55 -6.09 17.00 -8.92
N GLN A 56 -5.78 18.21 -9.41
CA GLN A 56 -6.48 18.79 -10.57
C GLN A 56 -6.13 18.10 -11.89
N ILE A 57 -4.90 17.59 -12.05
CA ILE A 57 -4.48 16.84 -13.24
C ILE A 57 -5.14 15.45 -13.25
N LEU A 58 -5.23 14.80 -12.09
CA LEU A 58 -5.83 13.47 -11.95
C LEU A 58 -7.38 13.48 -11.98
N ARG A 59 -8.02 14.60 -11.63
CA ARG A 59 -9.50 14.75 -11.69
C ARG A 59 -10.12 14.41 -13.05
N PRO A 60 -9.67 14.95 -14.19
CA PRO A 60 -10.24 14.60 -15.49
C PRO A 60 -9.98 13.15 -15.90
N GLU A 61 -8.85 12.55 -15.52
CA GLU A 61 -8.61 11.10 -15.72
C GLU A 61 -9.59 10.26 -14.91
N SER A 62 -9.81 10.61 -13.63
CA SER A 62 -10.81 9.94 -12.79
C SER A 62 -12.25 10.13 -13.28
N GLN A 63 -12.59 11.29 -13.85
CA GLN A 63 -13.91 11.52 -14.46
C GLN A 63 -14.11 10.73 -15.75
N ALA A 64 -13.09 10.65 -16.61
CA ALA A 64 -13.16 9.84 -17.82
C ALA A 64 -13.22 8.35 -17.50
N GLU A 65 -12.41 7.86 -16.55
CA GLU A 65 -12.46 6.48 -16.04
C GLU A 65 -13.85 6.18 -15.45
N ASN A 66 -14.43 7.08 -14.64
CA ASN A 66 -15.75 6.90 -14.05
C ASN A 66 -16.89 6.95 -15.09
N MET A 67 -16.82 7.84 -16.08
CA MET A 67 -17.81 7.92 -17.16
C MET A 67 -17.77 6.68 -18.06
N LEU A 68 -16.59 6.09 -18.27
CA LEU A 68 -16.42 4.83 -19.01
C LEU A 68 -16.90 3.63 -18.21
N ALA A 69 -16.66 3.61 -16.89
CA ALA A 69 -17.18 2.61 -15.98
C ALA A 69 -18.73 2.65 -15.92
N ASP A 70 -19.33 3.84 -15.83
CA ASP A 70 -20.80 4.05 -15.86
C ASP A 70 -21.41 3.65 -17.20
N ALA A 71 -20.65 3.75 -18.30
CA ALA A 71 -21.05 3.28 -19.62
C ALA A 71 -20.90 1.75 -19.80
N GLY A 72 -20.41 1.03 -18.79
CA GLY A 72 -20.17 -0.41 -18.85
C GLY A 72 -19.00 -0.82 -19.76
N VAL A 73 -18.13 0.13 -20.11
CA VAL A 73 -16.96 -0.12 -20.96
C VAL A 73 -15.75 -0.38 -20.06
N ASP A 74 -15.48 -1.66 -19.79
CA ASP A 74 -14.25 -2.11 -19.12
C ASP A 74 -13.06 -2.01 -20.09
N ASN A 75 -12.58 -0.78 -20.32
CA ASN A 75 -11.55 -0.46 -21.32
C ASN A 75 -10.23 -1.22 -21.12
N ASP A 76 -9.96 -1.76 -19.93
CA ASP A 76 -8.70 -2.40 -19.57
C ASP A 76 -8.84 -3.86 -19.09
N TYR A 77 -9.99 -4.52 -19.22
CA TYR A 77 -10.24 -5.83 -18.58
C TYR A 77 -10.01 -5.80 -17.05
N SER A 78 -10.22 -4.64 -16.42
CA SER A 78 -9.88 -4.40 -15.02
C SER A 78 -10.72 -5.25 -14.07
N ALA A 79 -12.00 -5.45 -14.38
CA ALA A 79 -12.91 -6.28 -13.59
C ALA A 79 -12.57 -7.77 -13.73
N LEU A 80 -12.24 -8.21 -14.95
CA LEU A 80 -11.80 -9.59 -15.20
C LEU A 80 -10.45 -9.89 -14.52
N ARG A 81 -9.50 -8.95 -14.58
CA ARG A 81 -8.22 -9.06 -13.88
C ARG A 81 -8.39 -9.09 -12.36
N ALA A 82 -9.29 -8.27 -11.82
CA ALA A 82 -9.61 -8.28 -10.39
C ALA A 82 -10.28 -9.60 -9.97
N ALA A 83 -11.21 -10.13 -10.77
CA ALA A 83 -11.81 -11.43 -10.51
C ALA A 83 -10.79 -12.56 -10.54
N GLN A 84 -9.86 -12.55 -11.51
CA GLN A 84 -8.79 -13.53 -11.59
C GLN A 84 -7.83 -13.43 -10.40
N SER A 85 -7.44 -12.22 -9.98
CA SER A 85 -6.55 -12.04 -8.83
C SER A 85 -7.20 -12.50 -7.52
N VAL A 86 -8.51 -12.29 -7.36
CA VAL A 86 -9.29 -12.82 -6.24
C VAL A 86 -9.29 -14.35 -6.25
N GLN A 87 -9.56 -14.98 -7.39
CA GLN A 87 -9.55 -16.45 -7.50
C GLN A 87 -8.17 -17.04 -7.19
N GLU A 88 -7.11 -16.43 -7.71
CA GLU A 88 -5.74 -16.85 -7.42
C GLU A 88 -5.42 -16.70 -5.94
N ALA A 89 -5.81 -15.59 -5.31
CA ALA A 89 -5.59 -15.35 -3.89
C ALA A 89 -6.35 -16.36 -3.00
N GLN A 90 -7.62 -16.64 -3.30
CA GLN A 90 -8.40 -17.69 -2.62
C GLN A 90 -7.73 -19.06 -2.75
N ALA A 91 -7.22 -19.40 -3.93
CA ALA A 91 -6.48 -20.64 -4.14
C ALA A 91 -5.18 -20.71 -3.30
N ARG A 92 -4.50 -19.57 -3.08
CA ARG A 92 -3.33 -19.48 -2.19
C ARG A 92 -3.72 -19.75 -0.74
N PHE A 93 -4.79 -19.13 -0.25
CA PHE A 93 -5.29 -19.38 1.10
C PHE A 93 -5.68 -20.84 1.31
N ALA A 94 -6.38 -21.46 0.34
CA ALA A 94 -6.69 -22.89 0.40
C ALA A 94 -5.43 -23.76 0.52
N ARG A 95 -4.36 -23.46 -0.22
CA ARG A 95 -3.07 -24.17 -0.10
C ARG A 95 -2.41 -23.96 1.26
N MET A 96 -2.42 -22.74 1.78
CA MET A 96 -1.91 -22.44 3.13
C MET A 96 -2.71 -23.19 4.21
N GLN A 97 -4.04 -23.24 4.11
CA GLN A 97 -4.89 -23.98 5.06
C GLN A 97 -4.57 -25.48 5.06
N VAL A 98 -4.37 -26.07 3.87
CA VAL A 98 -3.96 -27.48 3.74
C VAL A 98 -2.59 -27.73 4.37
N ALA A 99 -1.60 -26.88 4.08
CA ALA A 99 -0.25 -26.99 4.65
C ALA A 99 -0.23 -26.76 6.18
N GLY A 100 -1.11 -25.87 6.66
CA GLY A 100 -1.24 -25.48 8.05
C GLY A 100 -2.09 -26.42 8.91
N ALA A 101 -2.77 -27.40 8.32
CA ALA A 101 -3.80 -28.22 9.00
C ALA A 101 -3.31 -28.91 10.28
N ARG A 102 -2.03 -29.31 10.32
CA ARG A 102 -1.40 -30.00 11.46
C ARG A 102 -0.65 -29.06 12.41
N ARG A 103 -0.67 -27.75 12.17
CA ARG A 103 0.08 -26.76 12.95
C ARG A 103 -0.63 -26.40 14.25
N ARG A 104 0.10 -25.71 15.13
CA ARG A 104 -0.44 -25.22 16.40
C ARG A 104 -1.60 -24.27 16.18
N GLU A 105 -2.55 -24.30 17.10
CA GLU A 105 -3.81 -23.56 16.98
C GLU A 105 -3.60 -22.05 16.78
N ALA A 106 -2.63 -21.43 17.47
CA ALA A 106 -2.31 -20.01 17.29
C ALA A 106 -1.96 -19.62 15.84
N LEU A 107 -1.25 -20.48 15.11
CA LEU A 107 -0.91 -20.22 13.71
C LEU A 107 -2.12 -20.40 12.79
N LYS A 108 -2.98 -21.38 13.10
CA LYS A 108 -4.23 -21.61 12.38
C LYS A 108 -5.20 -20.45 12.55
N THR A 109 -5.32 -19.93 13.78
CA THR A 109 -6.11 -18.73 14.07
C THR A 109 -5.59 -17.53 13.28
N ALA A 110 -4.28 -17.26 13.31
CA ALA A 110 -3.69 -16.15 12.57
C ALA A 110 -3.93 -16.26 11.04
N LEU A 111 -3.86 -17.47 10.47
CA LEU A 111 -4.16 -17.70 9.07
C LEU A 111 -5.65 -17.47 8.75
N SER A 112 -6.55 -17.98 9.59
CA SER A 112 -8.00 -17.78 9.44
C SER A 112 -8.41 -16.32 9.57
N ASP A 113 -7.79 -15.57 10.49
CA ASP A 113 -8.04 -14.14 10.67
C ASP A 113 -7.55 -13.35 9.45
N CYS A 114 -6.38 -13.71 8.91
CA CYS A 114 -5.87 -13.12 7.68
C CYS A 114 -6.81 -13.40 6.50
N GLU A 115 -7.24 -14.65 6.32
CA GLU A 115 -8.18 -15.05 5.28
C GLU A 115 -9.49 -14.27 5.36
N ALA A 116 -10.10 -14.17 6.54
CA ALA A 116 -11.35 -13.42 6.73
C ALA A 116 -11.22 -11.93 6.35
N ARG A 117 -10.07 -11.30 6.62
CA ARG A 117 -9.82 -9.91 6.20
C ARG A 117 -9.62 -9.77 4.70
N PHE A 118 -8.95 -10.74 4.07
CA PHE A 118 -8.82 -10.79 2.62
C PHE A 118 -10.17 -11.07 1.94
N GLU A 119 -11.03 -11.91 2.49
CA GLU A 119 -12.39 -12.12 1.98
C GLU A 119 -13.21 -10.82 1.95
N ALA A 120 -13.13 -10.03 3.01
CA ALA A 120 -13.77 -8.72 3.05
C ALA A 120 -13.20 -7.76 1.98
N LEU A 121 -11.87 -7.75 1.81
CA LEU A 121 -11.21 -6.99 0.75
C LEU A 121 -11.64 -7.47 -0.66
N PHE A 122 -11.77 -8.77 -0.89
CA PHE A 122 -12.17 -9.32 -2.18
C PHE A 122 -13.59 -8.90 -2.58
N ALA A 123 -14.52 -8.91 -1.64
CA ALA A 123 -15.88 -8.41 -1.87
C ALA A 123 -15.86 -6.93 -2.32
N ASP A 124 -15.02 -6.13 -1.68
CA ASP A 124 -14.88 -4.70 -2.01
C ASP A 124 -14.13 -4.48 -3.33
N MET A 125 -13.16 -5.32 -3.68
CA MET A 125 -12.46 -5.25 -4.96
C MET A 125 -13.37 -5.55 -6.16
N LEU A 126 -14.31 -6.49 -5.99
CA LEU A 126 -15.28 -6.84 -7.05
C LEU A 126 -16.35 -5.77 -7.25
N SER A 127 -16.54 -4.89 -6.26
CA SER A 127 -17.50 -3.79 -6.31
C SER A 127 -16.86 -2.42 -6.57
N SER A 128 -15.54 -2.28 -6.41
CA SER A 128 -14.81 -1.01 -6.60
C SER A 128 -13.45 -1.21 -7.29
N VAL A 129 -13.30 -0.57 -8.45
CA VAL A 129 -12.05 -0.53 -9.23
C VAL A 129 -10.92 0.16 -8.45
N GLU A 130 -11.24 1.18 -7.66
CA GLU A 130 -10.24 1.90 -6.85
C GLU A 130 -9.66 0.99 -5.76
N THR A 131 -10.50 0.19 -5.10
CA THR A 131 -10.04 -0.81 -4.13
C THR A 131 -9.19 -1.88 -4.81
N ALA A 132 -9.57 -2.33 -6.01
CA ALA A 132 -8.76 -3.27 -6.79
C ALA A 132 -7.37 -2.69 -7.14
N ARG A 133 -7.29 -1.42 -7.55
CA ARG A 133 -6.02 -0.73 -7.86
C ARG A 133 -5.12 -0.64 -6.63
N ARG A 134 -5.67 -0.34 -5.45
CA ARG A 134 -4.93 -0.28 -4.18
C ARG A 134 -4.43 -1.66 -3.72
N ALA A 135 -5.25 -2.69 -3.90
CA ALA A 135 -4.92 -4.05 -3.48
C ALA A 135 -3.94 -4.77 -4.43
N ASP A 136 -3.70 -4.25 -5.64
CA ASP A 136 -2.91 -4.94 -6.67
C ASP A 136 -1.49 -5.31 -6.20
N THR A 137 -0.79 -4.38 -5.53
CA THR A 137 0.56 -4.65 -4.99
C THR A 137 0.54 -5.69 -3.87
N LEU A 138 -0.48 -5.64 -3.01
CA LEU A 138 -0.67 -6.61 -1.92
C LEU A 138 -0.86 -8.02 -2.49
N LEU A 139 -1.70 -8.18 -3.52
CA LEU A 139 -2.00 -9.49 -4.11
C LEU A 139 -0.91 -10.03 -5.02
N ARG A 140 -0.21 -9.17 -5.77
CA ARG A 140 0.82 -9.61 -6.73
C ARG A 140 2.20 -9.83 -6.11
N ARG A 141 2.53 -9.12 -5.02
CA ARG A 141 3.86 -9.19 -4.40
C ARG A 141 3.84 -9.77 -2.99
N THR A 142 2.98 -9.24 -2.13
CA THR A 142 3.02 -9.56 -0.70
C THR A 142 2.44 -10.95 -0.43
N LEU A 143 1.22 -11.21 -0.90
CA LEU A 143 0.53 -12.49 -0.65
C LEU A 143 1.30 -13.72 -1.19
N PRO A 144 1.90 -13.70 -2.39
CA PRO A 144 2.73 -14.82 -2.87
C PRO A 144 3.96 -15.10 -2.00
N ARG A 145 4.58 -14.05 -1.45
CA ARG A 145 5.76 -14.19 -0.56
C ARG A 145 5.35 -14.74 0.80
N VAL A 146 4.26 -14.26 1.37
CA VAL A 146 3.67 -14.81 2.60
C VAL A 146 3.31 -16.28 2.42
N GLU A 147 2.67 -16.65 1.31
CA GLU A 147 2.35 -18.05 0.99
C GLU A 147 3.61 -18.91 0.92
N SER A 148 4.62 -18.48 0.16
CA SER A 148 5.87 -19.23 0.02
C SER A 148 6.54 -19.45 1.38
N ALA A 149 6.68 -18.39 2.18
CA ALA A 149 7.27 -18.48 3.51
C ALA A 149 6.48 -19.40 4.45
N PHE A 150 5.15 -19.35 4.38
CA PHE A 150 4.26 -20.19 5.18
C PHE A 150 4.39 -21.67 4.80
N ILE A 151 4.37 -21.99 3.50
CA ILE A 151 4.52 -23.36 2.99
C ILE A 151 5.90 -23.90 3.32
N ASP A 152 6.96 -23.11 3.12
CA ASP A 152 8.33 -23.50 3.46
C ASP A 152 8.44 -23.83 4.95
N TYR A 153 7.90 -22.97 5.82
CA TYR A 153 7.86 -23.24 7.25
C TYR A 153 7.11 -24.54 7.59
N CYS A 154 5.95 -24.77 6.98
CA CYS A 154 5.20 -26.00 7.23
C CYS A 154 5.99 -27.24 6.80
N ALA A 155 6.65 -27.20 5.65
CA ALA A 155 7.50 -28.28 5.17
C ALA A 155 8.73 -28.51 6.05
N PHE A 156 9.39 -27.45 6.52
CA PHE A 156 10.51 -27.55 7.48
C PHE A 156 10.05 -28.13 8.82
N ALA A 157 8.92 -27.67 9.35
CA ALA A 157 8.38 -28.17 10.60
C ALA A 157 7.91 -29.64 10.49
N ASP A 158 7.46 -30.11 9.32
CA ASP A 158 7.16 -31.52 9.06
C ASP A 158 8.40 -32.41 9.00
N ARG A 159 9.54 -31.89 8.50
CA ARG A 159 10.80 -32.64 8.45
C ARG A 159 11.41 -32.90 9.82
N GLY A 160 11.02 -32.14 10.84
CA GLY A 160 11.57 -32.28 12.19
C GLY A 160 13.03 -31.81 12.30
N ASP A 161 13.50 -30.99 11.34
CA ASP A 161 14.77 -30.28 11.43
C ASP A 161 14.66 -29.30 12.60
N GLY A 162 15.08 -29.72 13.79
CA GLY A 162 14.86 -29.06 15.10
C GLY A 162 15.47 -27.67 15.26
N LEU A 163 15.91 -27.03 14.17
CA LEU A 163 16.44 -25.67 14.11
C LEU A 163 15.39 -24.59 13.79
N VAL A 164 14.18 -24.93 13.30
CA VAL A 164 13.25 -23.92 12.73
C VAL A 164 11.85 -23.85 13.37
N ASP A 165 11.34 -24.86 14.10
CA ASP A 165 10.15 -24.67 14.98
C ASP A 165 10.55 -24.02 16.33
N SER A 166 11.38 -22.97 16.25
CA SER A 166 11.59 -22.09 17.38
C SER A 166 10.30 -21.28 17.59
N ALA A 167 9.98 -20.99 18.85
CA ALA A 167 8.86 -20.11 19.16
C ALA A 167 8.96 -18.77 18.41
N ASP A 168 10.18 -18.33 18.11
CA ASP A 168 10.50 -17.09 17.40
C ASP A 168 10.12 -17.14 15.91
N THR A 169 10.44 -18.21 15.17
CA THR A 169 10.04 -18.34 13.76
C THR A 169 8.53 -18.34 13.62
N ARG A 170 7.84 -19.07 14.51
CA ARG A 170 6.38 -19.08 14.56
C ARG A 170 5.82 -17.70 14.86
N ALA A 171 6.39 -16.97 15.83
CA ALA A 171 5.96 -15.62 16.17
C ALA A 171 6.13 -14.65 14.99
N ARG A 172 7.26 -14.75 14.26
CA ARG A 172 7.51 -13.94 13.06
C ARG A 172 6.55 -14.24 11.92
N LEU A 173 6.17 -15.50 11.72
CA LEU A 173 5.14 -15.87 10.75
C LEU A 173 3.75 -15.35 11.12
N ILE A 174 3.38 -15.43 12.40
CA ILE A 174 2.13 -14.84 12.89
C ILE A 174 2.15 -13.32 12.66
N ALA A 175 3.26 -12.65 12.95
CA ALA A 175 3.42 -11.22 12.68
C ALA A 175 3.29 -10.90 11.18
N ALA A 176 3.92 -11.67 10.29
CA ALA A 176 3.80 -11.47 8.84
C ALA A 176 2.35 -11.66 8.34
N LEU A 177 1.61 -12.62 8.89
CA LEU A 177 0.18 -12.80 8.59
C LEU A 177 -0.66 -11.62 9.11
N GLN A 178 -0.33 -11.11 10.30
CA GLN A 178 -0.99 -9.93 10.87
C GLN A 178 -0.70 -8.66 10.06
N ASP A 179 0.55 -8.43 9.65
CA ASP A 179 0.94 -7.29 8.81
C ASP A 179 0.22 -7.33 7.45
N ALA A 180 0.12 -8.51 6.83
CA ALA A 180 -0.65 -8.70 5.61
C ALA A 180 -2.15 -8.44 5.82
N SER A 181 -2.71 -8.89 6.94
CA SER A 181 -4.10 -8.67 7.35
C SER A 181 -4.40 -7.19 7.62
N ASP A 182 -3.47 -6.45 8.23
CA ASP A 182 -3.56 -5.01 8.46
C ASP A 182 -3.39 -4.23 7.15
N ALA A 183 -2.51 -4.66 6.25
CA ALA A 183 -2.40 -4.10 4.90
C ALA A 183 -3.69 -4.30 4.08
N ALA A 184 -4.33 -5.47 4.18
CA ALA A 184 -5.62 -5.73 3.54
C ALA A 184 -6.72 -4.79 4.09
N LEU A 185 -6.79 -4.64 5.42
CA LEU A 185 -7.74 -3.72 6.06
C LEU A 185 -7.51 -2.26 5.67
N ARG A 186 -6.24 -1.84 5.53
CA ARG A 186 -5.88 -0.48 5.08
C ARG A 186 -6.29 -0.24 3.62
N ALA A 187 -6.00 -1.21 2.74
CA ALA A 187 -6.40 -1.16 1.33
C ALA A 187 -7.92 -1.08 1.16
N GLN A 188 -8.66 -1.77 2.04
CA GLN A 188 -10.13 -1.73 2.11
C GLN A 188 -10.64 -0.36 2.55
N LYS A 189 -10.13 0.17 3.67
CA LYS A 189 -10.68 1.37 4.32
C LYS A 189 -10.28 2.71 3.69
N SER A 190 -9.49 2.73 2.62
CA SER A 190 -8.98 3.97 2.01
C SER A 190 -8.13 4.81 2.98
N ILE A 191 -7.50 4.18 3.97
CA ILE A 191 -6.69 4.87 4.98
C ILE A 191 -5.23 4.75 4.56
N ILE A 192 -4.77 5.72 3.75
CA ILE A 192 -3.35 6.07 3.48
C ILE A 192 -2.64 5.20 2.39
N GLN A 193 -2.00 5.87 1.41
CA GLN A 193 -1.25 5.28 0.28
C GLN A 193 0.12 4.65 0.65
N THR A 194 0.56 4.75 1.91
CA THR A 194 1.96 4.49 2.33
C THR A 194 2.23 3.07 2.88
N SER A 195 1.28 2.13 2.81
CA SER A 195 1.33 0.90 3.64
C SER A 195 1.99 -0.33 3.02
N ALA A 196 2.32 -0.33 1.72
CA ALA A 196 2.91 -1.51 1.06
C ALA A 196 4.36 -1.75 1.50
N GLU A 197 5.11 -0.68 1.79
CA GLU A 197 6.53 -0.74 2.15
C GLU A 197 6.76 -1.39 3.53
N GLU A 198 5.88 -1.17 4.51
CA GLU A 198 6.02 -1.72 5.86
C GLU A 198 5.90 -3.26 5.90
N ALA A 199 4.93 -3.81 5.17
CA ALA A 199 4.78 -5.26 5.06
C ALA A 199 5.95 -5.91 4.30
N GLU A 200 6.54 -5.17 3.36
CA GLU A 200 7.67 -5.62 2.55
C GLU A 200 8.96 -5.75 3.39
N VAL A 201 9.17 -4.84 4.35
CA VAL A 201 10.29 -4.88 5.31
C VAL A 201 10.19 -6.09 6.24
N SER A 202 9.00 -6.36 6.83
CA SER A 202 8.79 -7.53 7.69
C SER A 202 9.06 -8.85 6.95
N LEU A 203 8.61 -8.95 5.68
CA LEU A 203 8.85 -10.10 4.82
C LEU A 203 10.34 -10.30 4.48
N GLN A 204 11.07 -9.23 4.20
CA GLN A 204 12.50 -9.31 3.87
C GLN A 204 13.34 -9.83 5.05
N VAL A 205 12.98 -9.44 6.29
CA VAL A 205 13.62 -9.96 7.51
C VAL A 205 13.29 -11.44 7.70
N LEU A 206 12.06 -11.87 7.39
CA LEU A 206 11.64 -13.26 7.50
C LEU A 206 12.35 -14.15 6.46
N GLU A 207 12.38 -13.73 5.21
CA GLU A 207 13.05 -14.43 4.11
C GLU A 207 14.54 -14.60 4.38
N SER A 208 15.23 -13.55 4.82
CA SER A 208 16.65 -13.63 5.18
C SER A 208 16.90 -14.62 6.32
N THR A 209 16.00 -14.70 7.30
CA THR A 209 16.11 -15.68 8.40
C THR A 209 15.97 -17.12 7.87
N LEU A 210 15.04 -17.37 6.95
CA LEU A 210 14.81 -18.69 6.36
C LEU A 210 15.91 -19.10 5.36
N THR A 211 16.56 -18.15 4.69
CA THR A 211 17.66 -18.47 3.76
C THR A 211 18.93 -18.87 4.50
N HIS A 212 19.19 -18.31 5.68
CA HIS A 212 20.37 -18.62 6.49
C HIS A 212 20.27 -19.96 7.24
N SER A 213 19.13 -20.65 7.23
CA SER A 213 18.96 -21.97 7.84
C SER A 213 18.98 -23.13 6.83
N ARG A 214 19.27 -22.86 5.56
CA ARG A 214 19.55 -23.89 4.53
C ARG A 214 21.03 -24.27 4.55
#